data_AF-A0A7X8QZB2-F1
#
_entry.id   AF-A0A7X8QZB2-F1
#
_cell.length_a   1.000
_cell.length_b   1.000
_cell.length_c   1.000
_cell.angle_alpha   90.00
_cell.angle_beta   90.00
_cell.angle_gamma   90.00
#
_symmetry.space_group_name_H-M   'P 1'
#
loop_
_entity.id
_entity.type
_entity.pdbx_description
1 polymer ?
#
loop_
_entity_poly.entity_id
_entity_poly.type
_entity_poly.pdbx_seq_one_letter_code
_entity_poly.pdbx_strand_id
1 'polypeptide(L)'
;MKGFFKQNKGFSLVELLIALLIMAIIAGTAITLFGGVLETSRGGADRETADAIKRAILTYVNAANDPDLSTLGVKTGDSSQKLVNELAKTIRISGAGATGATITSQSSSAATPSTITGATAADKEIDGTYGPFLEKEDIKPEQNGMVGWVINVDSVTQVITVTSTDTADDAVITITP
;
A
#
# COMPACT_ATOMS: atom_id res chain seq x y z
N MET A 1 -43.17 33.12 49.91
CA MET A 1 -42.65 32.72 48.58
C MET A 1 -43.10 31.29 48.31
N LYS A 2 -44.06 31.09 47.42
CA LYS A 2 -44.59 29.75 47.10
C LYS A 2 -43.61 29.05 46.17
N GLY A 3 -43.05 27.95 46.63
CA GLY A 3 -42.08 27.13 45.89
C GLY A 3 -42.69 26.61 44.59
N PHE A 4 -42.00 26.90 43.50
CA PHE A 4 -42.31 26.45 42.15
C PHE A 4 -41.95 24.95 42.05
N PHE A 5 -42.88 24.05 42.39
CA PHE A 5 -42.68 22.62 42.15
C PHE A 5 -42.75 22.38 40.63
N LYS A 6 -41.59 22.46 40.00
CA LYS A 6 -41.36 22.19 38.58
C LYS A 6 -41.61 20.71 38.33
N GLN A 7 -42.73 20.39 37.68
CA GLN A 7 -43.02 19.04 37.20
C GLN A 7 -42.08 18.71 36.05
N ASN A 8 -40.98 18.01 36.35
CA ASN A 8 -40.21 17.35 35.31
C ASN A 8 -41.10 16.20 34.81
N LYS A 9 -41.77 16.38 33.65
CA LYS A 9 -42.40 15.26 32.95
C LYS A 9 -41.30 14.30 32.53
N GLY A 10 -40.98 13.36 33.42
CA GLY A 10 -40.05 12.28 33.15
C GLY A 10 -40.59 11.44 32.01
N PHE A 11 -39.69 11.09 31.10
CA PHE A 11 -39.96 10.21 29.96
C PHE A 11 -40.72 8.97 30.40
N SER A 12 -41.82 8.61 29.71
CA SER A 12 -42.57 7.40 30.04
C SER A 12 -41.73 6.16 29.73
N LEU A 13 -41.81 5.13 30.58
CA LEU A 13 -41.15 3.84 30.33
C LEU A 13 -41.57 3.26 28.96
N VAL A 14 -42.85 3.46 28.60
CA VAL A 14 -43.39 3.02 27.30
C VAL A 14 -42.76 3.77 26.13
N GLU A 15 -42.53 5.08 26.26
CA GLU A 15 -41.87 5.87 25.22
C GLU A 15 -40.42 5.40 24.98
N LEU A 16 -39.71 5.01 26.05
CA LEU A 16 -38.35 4.47 25.95
C LEU A 16 -38.31 3.16 25.17
N LEU A 17 -39.28 2.28 25.44
CA LEU A 17 -39.36 0.98 24.79
C LEU A 17 -39.64 1.12 23.30
N ILE A 18 -40.59 1.99 22.92
CA ILE A 18 -40.91 2.25 21.51
C ILE A 18 -39.71 2.87 20.80
N ALA A 19 -39.02 3.82 21.42
CA ALA A 19 -37.82 4.44 20.86
C ALA A 19 -36.71 3.41 20.59
N LEU A 20 -36.45 2.51 21.55
CA LEU A 20 -35.45 1.45 21.39
C LEU A 20 -35.84 0.46 20.28
N LEU A 21 -37.12 0.16 20.14
CA LEU A 21 -37.63 -0.72 19.09
C LEU A 21 -37.44 -0.10 17.69
N ILE A 22 -37.70 1.20 17.53
CA ILE A 22 -37.45 1.91 16.27
C ILE A 22 -35.95 1.98 15.97
N MET A 23 -35.12 2.30 16.97
CA MET A 23 -33.66 2.32 16.80
C MET A 23 -33.11 0.95 16.41
N ALA A 24 -33.66 -0.15 16.95
CA ALA A 24 -33.28 -1.50 16.58
C ALA A 24 -33.61 -1.82 15.11
N ILE A 25 -34.78 -1.41 14.62
CA ILE A 25 -35.18 -1.61 13.22
C ILE A 25 -34.27 -0.81 12.28
N ILE A 26 -34.00 0.47 12.60
CA ILE A 26 -33.12 1.32 11.79
C ILE A 26 -31.69 0.79 11.80
N ALA A 27 -31.19 0.34 12.95
CA ALA A 27 -29.86 -0.25 13.05
C ALA A 27 -29.73 -1.51 12.18
N GLY A 28 -30.75 -2.37 12.17
CA GLY A 28 -30.76 -3.58 11.34
C GLY A 28 -30.61 -3.29 9.84
N THR A 29 -31.37 -2.33 9.31
CA THR A 29 -31.27 -1.95 7.89
C THR A 29 -29.98 -1.19 7.57
N ALA A 30 -29.53 -0.32 8.48
CA ALA A 30 -28.29 0.43 8.35
C ALA A 30 -27.06 -0.49 8.17
N ILE A 31 -26.95 -1.56 8.96
CA ILE A 31 -25.81 -2.50 8.87
C ILE A 31 -25.70 -3.09 7.47
N THR A 32 -26.82 -3.51 6.87
CA THR A 32 -26.83 -4.10 5.52
C THR A 32 -26.41 -3.11 4.44
N LEU A 33 -26.83 -1.84 4.56
CA LEU A 33 -26.47 -0.79 3.60
C LEU A 33 -24.99 -0.38 3.72
N PHE A 34 -24.53 -0.14 4.94
CA PHE A 34 -23.15 0.28 5.18
C PHE A 34 -22.14 -0.83 4.87
N GLY A 35 -22.50 -2.11 5.06
CA GLY A 35 -21.65 -3.24 4.69
C GLY A 35 -21.33 -3.27 3.19
N GLY A 36 -22.34 -3.09 2.33
CA GLY A 36 -22.15 -3.07 0.89
C GLY A 36 -21.32 -1.87 0.41
N VAL A 37 -21.57 -0.68 0.97
CA VAL A 37 -20.81 0.55 0.64
C VAL A 37 -19.35 0.44 1.10
N LEU A 38 -19.11 -0.16 2.27
CA LEU A 38 -17.75 -0.35 2.78
C LEU A 38 -16.94 -1.30 1.89
N GLU A 39 -17.54 -2.40 1.45
CA GLU A 39 -16.87 -3.39 0.61
C GLU A 39 -16.50 -2.82 -0.77
N THR A 40 -17.40 -2.08 -1.41
CA THR A 40 -17.07 -1.40 -2.68
C THR A 40 -16.00 -0.32 -2.49
N SER A 41 -16.01 0.39 -1.35
CA SER A 41 -14.98 1.38 -1.03
C SER A 41 -13.60 0.74 -0.88
N ARG A 42 -13.51 -0.40 -0.18
CA ARG A 42 -12.26 -1.15 -0.02
C ARG A 42 -11.75 -1.69 -1.36
N GLY A 43 -12.64 -2.29 -2.16
CA GLY A 43 -12.27 -2.72 -3.52
C GLY A 43 -11.88 -1.54 -4.43
N GLY A 44 -12.40 -0.34 -4.19
CA GLY A 44 -11.98 0.90 -4.86
C GLY A 44 -10.57 1.31 -4.46
N ALA A 45 -10.28 1.36 -3.16
CA ALA A 45 -8.96 1.64 -2.60
C ALA A 45 -7.90 0.63 -3.10
N ASP A 46 -8.27 -0.64 -3.22
CA ASP A 46 -7.38 -1.68 -3.74
C ASP A 46 -7.02 -1.47 -5.20
N ARG A 47 -7.98 -1.03 -6.04
CA ARG A 47 -7.69 -0.70 -7.45
C ARG A 47 -6.76 0.50 -7.57
N GLU A 48 -7.00 1.53 -6.78
CA GLU A 48 -6.12 2.71 -6.74
C GLU A 48 -4.71 2.35 -6.29
N THR A 49 -4.61 1.48 -5.28
CA THR A 49 -3.33 0.95 -4.78
C THR A 49 -2.62 0.10 -5.82
N ALA A 50 -3.34 -0.78 -6.53
CA ALA A 50 -2.79 -1.57 -7.62
C ALA A 50 -2.27 -0.68 -8.76
N ASP A 51 -2.99 0.38 -9.10
CA ASP A 51 -2.56 1.37 -10.09
C ASP A 51 -1.34 2.15 -9.61
N ALA A 52 -1.25 2.48 -8.32
CA ALA A 52 -0.07 3.11 -7.74
C ALA A 52 1.16 2.20 -7.84
N ILE A 53 1.03 0.92 -7.49
CA ILE A 53 2.10 -0.09 -7.63
C ILE A 53 2.51 -0.22 -9.09
N LYS A 54 1.56 -0.31 -10.02
CA LYS A 54 1.82 -0.37 -11.46
C LYS A 54 2.62 0.85 -11.95
N ARG A 55 2.21 2.05 -11.56
CA ARG A 55 2.91 3.30 -11.92
C ARG A 55 4.31 3.36 -11.32
N ALA A 56 4.49 2.89 -10.08
CA ALA A 56 5.79 2.80 -9.43
C ALA A 56 6.73 1.88 -10.20
N ILE A 57 6.28 0.67 -10.56
CA ILE A 57 7.06 -0.29 -11.36
C ILE A 57 7.41 0.32 -12.73
N LEU A 58 6.43 0.89 -13.43
CA LEU A 58 6.67 1.49 -14.74
C LEU A 58 7.69 2.65 -14.66
N THR A 59 7.56 3.51 -13.66
CA THR A 59 8.47 4.63 -13.44
C THR A 59 9.88 4.12 -13.16
N TYR A 60 10.00 3.11 -12.31
CA TYR A 60 11.26 2.47 -11.99
C TYR A 60 11.92 1.84 -13.23
N VAL A 61 11.20 1.00 -13.98
CA VAL A 61 11.71 0.31 -15.18
C VAL A 61 12.27 1.33 -16.19
N ASN A 62 11.57 2.45 -16.38
CA ASN A 62 12.00 3.50 -17.30
C ASN A 62 13.17 4.34 -16.73
N ALA A 63 13.16 4.65 -15.44
CA ALA A 63 14.20 5.47 -14.81
C ALA A 63 15.54 4.72 -14.66
N ALA A 64 15.48 3.44 -14.31
CA ALA A 64 16.64 2.58 -14.10
C ALA A 64 17.08 1.82 -15.37
N ASN A 65 16.27 1.88 -16.45
CA ASN A 65 16.46 1.08 -17.66
C ASN A 65 16.64 -0.42 -17.34
N ASP A 66 15.81 -0.94 -16.42
CA ASP A 66 15.82 -2.32 -15.92
C ASP A 66 14.44 -2.97 -16.12
N PRO A 67 14.13 -3.43 -17.35
CA PRO A 67 12.81 -3.99 -17.68
C PRO A 67 12.53 -5.34 -17.01
N ASP A 68 13.57 -6.06 -16.60
CA ASP A 68 13.45 -7.36 -15.93
C ASP A 68 13.50 -7.25 -14.39
N LEU A 69 13.56 -6.02 -13.84
CA LEU A 69 13.71 -5.76 -12.39
C LEU A 69 14.90 -6.50 -11.74
N SER A 70 15.88 -6.85 -12.56
CA SER A 70 17.02 -7.69 -12.19
C SER A 70 17.92 -6.99 -11.18
N THR A 71 18.01 -5.66 -11.24
CA THR A 71 18.84 -4.84 -10.36
C THR A 71 18.21 -4.62 -8.99
N LEU A 72 16.89 -4.80 -8.84
CA LEU A 72 16.20 -4.92 -7.54
C LEU A 72 16.37 -6.32 -6.92
N GLY A 73 17.00 -7.26 -7.63
CA GLY A 73 17.17 -8.64 -7.16
C GLY A 73 15.85 -9.42 -7.06
N VAL A 74 14.83 -8.98 -7.80
CA VAL A 74 13.51 -9.61 -7.88
C VAL A 74 13.49 -10.60 -9.04
N LYS A 75 12.84 -11.75 -8.86
CA LYS A 75 12.72 -12.81 -9.86
C LYS A 75 11.30 -13.31 -9.96
N THR A 76 10.97 -13.94 -11.09
CA THR A 76 9.72 -14.69 -11.22
C THR A 76 9.57 -15.71 -10.09
N GLY A 77 8.40 -15.72 -9.44
CA GLY A 77 8.08 -16.55 -8.29
C GLY A 77 8.46 -15.93 -6.93
N ASP A 78 9.15 -14.79 -6.90
CA ASP A 78 9.31 -14.04 -5.65
C ASP A 78 7.96 -13.49 -5.19
N SER A 79 7.81 -13.32 -3.87
CA SER A 79 6.65 -12.65 -3.29
C SER A 79 6.52 -11.21 -3.81
N SER A 80 5.31 -10.80 -4.17
CA SER A 80 5.01 -9.42 -4.57
C SER A 80 5.38 -8.40 -3.50
N GLN A 81 5.35 -8.79 -2.23
CA GLN A 81 5.74 -7.93 -1.12
C GLN A 81 7.22 -7.55 -1.16
N LYS A 82 8.08 -8.44 -1.66
CA LYS A 82 9.51 -8.14 -1.83
C LYS A 82 9.69 -6.96 -2.78
N LEU A 83 9.04 -6.98 -3.94
CA LEU A 83 9.11 -5.89 -4.91
C LEU A 83 8.51 -4.59 -4.37
N VAL A 84 7.33 -4.65 -3.76
CA VAL A 84 6.69 -3.50 -3.12
C VAL A 84 7.63 -2.84 -2.11
N ASN A 85 8.31 -3.66 -1.31
CA ASN A 85 9.25 -3.16 -0.30
C ASN A 85 10.53 -2.59 -0.91
N GLU A 86 11.06 -3.18 -2.00
CA GLU A 86 12.22 -2.60 -2.70
C GLU A 86 11.87 -1.28 -3.39
N LEU A 87 10.68 -1.14 -3.97
CA LEU A 87 10.22 0.11 -4.62
C LEU A 87 9.98 1.25 -3.62
N ALA A 88 9.65 0.92 -2.38
CA ALA A 88 9.44 1.89 -1.30
C ALA A 88 10.73 2.36 -0.62
N LYS A 89 11.88 1.72 -0.92
CA LYS A 89 13.17 2.17 -0.41
C LYS A 89 13.68 3.37 -1.19
N THR A 90 14.49 4.18 -0.51
CA THR A 90 15.30 5.24 -1.11
C THR A 90 16.73 4.77 -1.23
N ILE A 91 17.40 5.18 -2.30
CA ILE A 91 18.82 4.96 -2.51
C ILE A 91 19.51 6.31 -2.48
N ARG A 92 20.54 6.45 -1.65
CA ARG A 92 21.34 7.66 -1.56
C ARG A 92 22.76 7.38 -1.97
N ILE A 93 23.24 8.17 -2.91
CA ILE A 93 24.61 8.17 -3.40
C ILE A 93 25.29 9.43 -2.84
N SER A 94 26.44 9.25 -2.19
CA SER A 94 27.27 10.38 -1.74
C SER A 94 28.74 10.19 -2.04
N GLY A 95 29.39 11.25 -2.50
CA GLY A 95 30.80 11.28 -2.83
C GLY A 95 31.10 10.81 -4.26
N ALA A 96 30.16 11.00 -5.19
CA ALA A 96 30.33 10.67 -6.59
C ALA A 96 31.50 11.46 -7.21
N GLY A 97 32.39 10.76 -7.89
CA GLY A 97 33.64 11.30 -8.41
C GLY A 97 34.85 11.24 -7.45
N ALA A 98 34.69 10.75 -6.21
CA ALA A 98 35.80 10.35 -5.35
C ALA A 98 36.09 8.84 -5.52
N THR A 99 37.29 8.37 -5.14
CA THR A 99 37.75 6.96 -5.22
C THR A 99 36.98 5.99 -4.28
N GLY A 100 35.69 6.22 -4.06
CA GLY A 100 34.82 5.42 -3.21
C GLY A 100 33.56 6.16 -2.79
N ALA A 101 32.63 6.43 -3.73
CA ALA A 101 31.32 6.92 -3.33
C ALA A 101 30.60 5.88 -2.47
N THR A 102 29.80 6.38 -1.54
CA THR A 102 29.04 5.58 -0.58
C THR A 102 27.60 5.48 -1.04
N ILE A 103 27.13 4.25 -1.20
CA ILE A 103 25.74 3.97 -1.59
C ILE A 103 25.03 3.37 -0.38
N THR A 104 23.94 4.02 0.03
CA THR A 104 23.11 3.58 1.16
C THR A 104 21.66 3.43 0.74
N SER A 105 21.01 2.35 1.14
CA SER A 105 19.56 2.17 1.01
C SER A 105 18.87 2.49 2.33
N GLN A 106 17.73 3.17 2.29
CA GLN A 106 16.90 3.40 3.46
C GLN A 106 15.46 2.98 3.17
N SER A 107 14.98 2.03 3.96
CA SER A 107 13.59 1.66 4.06
C SER A 107 12.80 2.77 4.77
N SER A 108 11.56 2.99 4.35
CA SER A 108 10.63 3.94 4.96
C SER A 108 10.36 3.65 6.44
N SER A 109 10.54 2.40 6.87
CA SER A 109 10.39 1.95 8.26
C SER A 109 11.70 1.94 9.06
N ALA A 110 12.85 2.18 8.41
CA ALA A 110 14.18 2.15 9.04
C ALA A 110 14.70 3.56 9.40
N ALA A 111 15.02 3.77 10.68
CA ALA A 111 15.52 5.07 11.18
C ALA A 111 16.92 5.43 10.64
N THR A 112 17.72 4.44 10.25
CA THR A 112 19.10 4.63 9.76
C THR A 112 19.29 3.96 8.39
N PRO A 113 19.95 4.63 7.42
CA PRO A 113 20.33 4.02 6.15
C PRO A 113 21.31 2.86 6.34
N SER A 114 21.19 1.82 5.52
CA SER A 114 22.12 0.68 5.46
C SER A 114 23.04 0.82 4.25
N THR A 115 24.34 0.56 4.41
CA THR A 115 25.29 0.55 3.29
C THR A 115 25.01 -0.64 2.38
N ILE A 116 24.92 -0.40 1.08
CA ILE A 116 24.75 -1.47 0.10
C ILE A 116 26.13 -2.08 -0.16
N THR A 117 26.32 -3.34 0.25
CA THR A 117 27.60 -4.04 0.10
C THR A 117 27.81 -4.38 -1.38
N GLY A 118 28.97 -3.99 -1.94
CA GLY A 118 29.33 -4.27 -3.33
C GLY A 118 28.86 -3.22 -4.35
N ALA A 119 28.17 -2.17 -3.91
CA ALA A 119 27.80 -1.06 -4.77
C ALA A 119 29.01 -0.11 -4.94
N THR A 120 29.49 0.02 -6.17
CA THR A 120 30.52 1.00 -6.55
C THR A 120 29.90 2.05 -7.44
N ALA A 121 29.90 3.31 -7.02
CA ALA A 121 29.50 4.38 -7.90
C ALA A 121 30.53 4.54 -9.02
N ALA A 122 30.05 4.69 -10.25
CA ALA A 122 30.92 5.07 -11.36
C ALA A 122 31.43 6.52 -11.16
N ASP A 123 32.57 6.85 -11.76
CA ASP A 123 33.23 8.17 -11.68
C ASP A 123 32.35 9.36 -12.12
N LYS A 124 31.16 9.11 -12.69
CA LYS A 124 30.23 10.11 -13.23
C LYS A 124 28.79 10.00 -12.71
N GLU A 125 28.56 9.24 -11.64
CA GLU A 125 27.24 9.28 -10.98
C GLU A 125 26.99 10.66 -10.38
N ILE A 126 25.71 10.99 -10.19
CA ILE A 126 25.32 12.25 -9.57
C ILE A 126 25.06 11.96 -8.09
N ASP A 127 25.60 12.81 -7.22
CA ASP A 127 25.27 12.76 -5.80
C ASP A 127 23.80 13.13 -5.59
N GLY A 128 23.07 12.29 -4.88
CA GLY A 128 21.64 12.49 -4.70
C GLY A 128 20.92 11.33 -4.02
N THR A 129 19.68 11.60 -3.64
CA THR A 129 18.72 10.59 -3.21
C THR A 129 17.78 10.28 -4.37
N TYR A 130 17.58 8.99 -4.61
CA TYR A 130 16.78 8.42 -5.68
C TYR A 130 15.68 7.55 -5.07
N GLY A 131 14.51 7.55 -5.71
CA GLY A 131 13.30 7.00 -5.10
C GLY A 131 12.79 7.85 -3.93
N PRO A 132 11.78 7.38 -3.19
CA PRO A 132 11.14 6.09 -3.36
C PRO A 132 10.16 6.13 -4.54
N PHE A 133 10.00 5.01 -5.23
CA PHE A 133 9.04 4.91 -6.34
C PHE A 133 7.62 4.61 -5.83
N LEU A 134 7.52 4.17 -4.58
CA LEU A 134 6.27 3.89 -3.87
C LEU A 134 6.30 4.50 -2.47
N GLU A 135 5.20 5.06 -2.01
CA GLU A 135 5.19 5.86 -0.76
C GLU A 135 5.23 5.02 0.52
N LYS A 136 4.90 3.72 0.44
CA LYS A 136 4.69 2.87 1.60
C LYS A 136 5.18 1.44 1.37
N GLU A 137 5.72 0.84 2.42
CA GLU A 137 6.07 -0.59 2.51
C GLU A 137 4.89 -1.44 3.01
N ASP A 138 4.95 -2.75 2.77
CA ASP A 138 3.98 -3.71 3.32
C ASP A 138 2.52 -3.37 2.99
N ILE A 139 2.30 -2.86 1.78
CA ILE A 139 0.97 -2.54 1.27
C ILE A 139 0.20 -3.83 0.98
N LYS A 140 -0.92 -4.03 1.69
CA LYS A 140 -1.83 -5.16 1.51
C LYS A 140 -3.19 -4.65 1.02
N PRO A 141 -3.94 -5.47 0.27
CA PRO A 141 -5.32 -5.16 -0.06
C PRO A 141 -6.18 -4.94 1.21
N GLU A 142 -7.12 -4.02 1.14
CA GLU A 142 -8.09 -3.70 2.20
C GLU A 142 -9.39 -4.48 2.06
N GLN A 143 -9.68 -5.01 0.87
CA GLN A 143 -10.88 -5.80 0.62
C GLN A 143 -10.89 -7.10 1.46
N ASN A 144 -12.05 -7.47 1.98
CA ASN A 144 -12.16 -8.60 2.90
C ASN A 144 -11.79 -9.92 2.22
N GLY A 145 -10.89 -10.69 2.83
CA GLY A 145 -10.44 -11.99 2.31
C GLY A 145 -9.27 -11.92 1.32
N MET A 146 -8.87 -10.73 0.88
CA MET A 146 -7.68 -10.55 0.04
C MET A 146 -6.42 -10.56 0.91
N VAL A 147 -5.35 -11.20 0.43
CA VAL A 147 -4.12 -11.46 1.21
C VAL A 147 -2.85 -10.90 0.57
N GLY A 148 -2.89 -10.54 -0.72
CA GLY A 148 -1.73 -9.97 -1.40
C GLY A 148 -2.00 -9.53 -2.84
N TRP A 149 -0.92 -9.22 -3.56
CA TRP A 149 -0.94 -8.75 -4.94
C TRP A 149 -0.32 -9.78 -5.88
N VAL A 150 -0.95 -10.01 -7.02
CA VAL A 150 -0.37 -10.69 -8.18
C VAL A 150 0.17 -9.62 -9.11
N ILE A 151 1.44 -9.70 -9.46
CA ILE A 151 2.10 -8.70 -10.31
C ILE A 151 2.66 -9.43 -11.54
N ASN A 152 2.22 -9.04 -12.73
CA ASN A 152 2.81 -9.53 -13.97
C ASN A 152 3.50 -8.38 -14.70
N VAL A 153 4.74 -8.61 -15.10
CA VAL A 153 5.56 -7.68 -15.87
C VAL A 153 6.00 -8.39 -17.14
N ASP A 154 5.63 -7.84 -18.29
CA ASP A 154 6.22 -8.20 -19.57
C ASP A 154 7.39 -7.26 -19.83
N SER A 155 8.61 -7.81 -19.91
CA SER A 155 9.82 -6.99 -20.01
C SER A 155 10.10 -6.47 -21.42
N VAL A 156 9.51 -7.08 -22.46
CA VAL A 156 9.64 -6.62 -23.84
C VAL A 156 8.60 -5.56 -24.17
N THR A 157 7.35 -5.76 -23.76
CA THR A 157 6.26 -4.82 -24.05
C THR A 157 6.06 -3.78 -22.95
N GLN A 158 6.72 -3.93 -21.80
CA GLN A 158 6.55 -3.11 -20.59
C GLN A 158 5.10 -3.03 -20.10
N VAL A 159 4.29 -4.04 -20.45
CA VAL A 159 2.92 -4.15 -19.96
C VAL A 159 2.96 -4.71 -18.54
N ILE A 160 2.44 -3.93 -17.60
CA ILE A 160 2.36 -4.30 -16.19
C ILE A 160 0.90 -4.47 -15.78
N THR A 161 0.59 -5.58 -15.12
CA THR A 161 -0.70 -5.85 -14.50
C THR A 161 -0.54 -6.13 -13.02
N VAL A 162 -1.43 -5.55 -12.22
CA VAL A 162 -1.44 -5.72 -10.76
C VAL A 162 -2.88 -6.01 -10.36
N THR A 163 -3.10 -7.11 -9.65
CA THR A 163 -4.43 -7.53 -9.18
C THR A 163 -4.34 -8.06 -7.76
N SER A 164 -5.37 -7.85 -6.93
CA SER A 164 -5.44 -8.49 -5.61
C SER A 164 -5.76 -9.98 -5.74
N THR A 165 -5.30 -10.78 -4.77
CA THR A 165 -5.59 -12.22 -4.65
C THR A 165 -6.03 -12.58 -3.24
N ASP A 166 -6.89 -13.58 -3.12
CA ASP A 166 -7.34 -14.21 -1.88
C ASP A 166 -6.41 -15.35 -1.42
N THR A 167 -5.46 -15.74 -2.28
CA THR A 167 -4.54 -16.86 -2.05
C THR A 167 -3.11 -16.36 -1.87
N ALA A 168 -2.48 -16.69 -0.73
CA ALA A 168 -1.16 -16.16 -0.38
C ALA A 168 -0.04 -16.67 -1.30
N ASP A 169 -0.16 -17.92 -1.75
CA ASP A 169 0.79 -18.53 -2.68
C ASP A 169 0.74 -17.89 -4.08
N ASP A 170 -0.39 -17.26 -4.43
CA ASP A 170 -0.56 -16.54 -5.69
C ASP A 170 -0.05 -15.09 -5.63
N ALA A 171 0.29 -14.59 -4.43
CA ALA A 171 0.80 -13.24 -4.23
C ALA A 171 2.28 -13.11 -4.65
N VAL A 172 2.55 -13.45 -5.90
CA VAL A 172 3.87 -13.56 -6.50
C VAL A 172 4.00 -12.67 -7.72
N ILE A 173 5.25 -12.51 -8.16
CA ILE A 173 5.62 -11.74 -9.33
C ILE A 173 5.91 -12.70 -10.47
N THR A 174 5.38 -12.40 -11.65
CA THR A 174 5.70 -13.12 -12.89
C THR A 174 6.34 -12.16 -13.88
N ILE A 175 7.58 -12.45 -14.25
CA ILE A 175 8.31 -11.69 -15.28
C ILE A 175 8.34 -12.56 -16.53
N THR A 176 7.79 -12.03 -17.61
CA THR A 176 7.73 -12.70 -18.92
C THR A 176 8.56 -11.91 -19.92
N PRO A 177 9.39 -12.56 -20.74
CA PRO A 177 10.11 -11.91 -21.83
C PRO A 177 9.20 -11.65 -23.04
#